data_AF-A0A935H7I0-F1
#
_entry.id   AF-A0A935H7I0-F1
#
_cell.length_a   1.000
_cell.length_b   1.000
_cell.length_c   1.000
_cell.angle_alpha   90.00
_cell.angle_beta   90.00
_cell.angle_gamma   90.00
#
_symmetry.space_group_name_H-M   'P 1'
#
loop_
_entity.id
_entity.type
_entity.pdbx_description
1 polymer ?
#
loop_
_entity_poly.entity_id
_entity_poly.type
_entity_poly.pdbx_seq_one_letter_code
_entity_poly.pdbx_strand_id
1 'polypeptide(L)'
;MVFKYPERFASKLRELLDLHNHVLTSYLGSAAFDFGPTLKPYMVDGKVQFDPVYAEAMRHAELLKPMIADVSRELNEAHAQGANLLFEGAQGTLLDIDHGTYPYVTSSNCVAGNAAAGSGVGPGMLHYVLGITKAYCTRVGGGPFPTELDWEVEGTSFTT
;
A
#
# COMPACT_ATOMS: atom_id res chain seq x y z
N MET A 1 -6.77 -12.80 7.88
CA MET A 1 -6.79 -13.87 6.85
C MET A 1 -5.81 -14.99 7.18
N VAL A 2 -4.54 -14.67 7.49
CA VAL A 2 -3.50 -15.63 7.89
C VAL A 2 -3.88 -16.49 9.11
N PHE A 3 -4.36 -15.87 10.19
CA PHE A 3 -4.71 -16.57 11.43
C PHE A 3 -5.95 -17.44 11.38
N LYS A 4 -7.03 -16.91 10.79
CA LYS A 4 -8.34 -17.58 10.80
C LYS A 4 -8.31 -18.82 9.91
N TYR A 5 -7.45 -18.83 8.88
CA TYR A 5 -7.39 -19.90 7.88
C TYR A 5 -5.94 -20.14 7.44
N PRO A 6 -5.08 -20.72 8.29
CA PRO A 6 -3.66 -20.92 8.00
C PRO A 6 -3.43 -21.79 6.76
N GLU A 7 -4.28 -22.79 6.53
CA GLU A 7 -4.25 -23.64 5.32
C GLU A 7 -4.57 -22.86 4.04
N ARG A 8 -5.57 -21.97 4.10
CA ARG A 8 -5.91 -21.10 2.96
C ARG A 8 -4.77 -20.14 2.64
N PHE A 9 -4.12 -19.61 3.68
CA PHE A 9 -2.94 -18.76 3.51
C PHE A 9 -1.78 -19.56 2.91
N ALA A 10 -1.47 -20.75 3.43
CA ALA A 10 -0.42 -21.61 2.90
C ALA A 10 -0.65 -21.94 1.41
N SER A 11 -1.87 -22.33 1.05
CA SER A 11 -2.24 -22.61 -0.34
C SER A 11 -2.03 -21.40 -1.26
N LYS A 12 -2.50 -20.21 -0.85
CA LYS A 12 -2.30 -18.98 -1.62
C LYS A 12 -0.84 -18.55 -1.69
N LEU A 13 -0.07 -18.74 -0.62
CA LEU A 13 1.35 -18.45 -0.59
C LEU A 13 2.11 -19.33 -1.58
N ARG A 14 1.79 -20.64 -1.67
CA ARG A 14 2.41 -21.53 -2.67
C ARG A 14 2.12 -21.04 -4.10
N GLU A 15 0.85 -20.80 -4.41
CA GLU A 15 0.43 -20.31 -5.74
C GLU A 15 1.15 -19.01 -6.14
N LEU A 16 1.25 -18.06 -5.20
CA LEU A 16 1.95 -16.80 -5.44
C LEU A 16 3.45 -17.00 -5.57
N LEU A 17 4.07 -17.81 -4.72
CA LEU A 17 5.50 -18.08 -4.80
C LEU A 17 5.87 -18.78 -6.11
N ASP A 18 5.03 -19.69 -6.61
CA ASP A 18 5.25 -20.34 -7.91
C ASP A 18 5.27 -19.31 -9.04
N LEU A 19 4.27 -18.42 -9.08
CA LEU A 19 4.21 -17.32 -10.05
C LEU A 19 5.42 -16.39 -9.95
N HIS A 20 5.74 -15.92 -8.74
CA HIS A 20 6.83 -14.95 -8.55
C HIS A 20 8.19 -15.58 -8.79
N ASN A 21 8.40 -16.84 -8.39
CA ASN A 21 9.64 -17.56 -8.68
C ASN A 21 9.82 -17.79 -10.17
N HIS A 22 8.73 -18.05 -10.91
CA HIS A 22 8.78 -18.10 -12.37
C HIS A 22 9.25 -16.75 -12.93
N VAL A 23 8.68 -15.64 -12.48
CA VAL A 23 9.07 -14.29 -12.93
C VAL A 23 10.53 -13.97 -12.59
N LEU A 24 10.92 -14.20 -11.33
CA LEU A 24 12.25 -13.92 -10.81
C LEU A 24 13.33 -14.66 -11.59
N THR A 25 13.12 -15.95 -11.83
CA THR A 25 14.13 -16.79 -12.50
C THR A 25 14.12 -16.62 -14.01
N SER A 26 12.95 -16.44 -14.64
CA SER A 26 12.81 -16.47 -16.10
C SER A 26 13.03 -15.10 -16.75
N TYR A 27 12.56 -14.03 -16.11
CA TYR A 27 12.63 -12.68 -16.70
C TYR A 27 13.65 -11.79 -16.01
N LEU A 28 13.82 -11.95 -14.69
CA LEU A 28 14.68 -11.07 -13.90
C LEU A 28 16.07 -11.68 -13.61
N GLY A 29 16.31 -12.93 -14.01
CA GLY A 29 17.61 -13.58 -13.88
C GLY A 29 18.10 -13.69 -12.42
N SER A 30 17.18 -13.85 -11.47
CA SER A 30 17.47 -13.80 -10.03
C SER A 30 18.58 -14.76 -9.58
N ALA A 31 18.76 -15.90 -10.26
CA ALA A 31 19.82 -16.87 -9.94
C ALA A 31 21.25 -16.33 -10.13
N ALA A 32 21.44 -15.24 -10.87
CA ALA A 32 22.74 -14.62 -11.10
C ALA A 32 23.17 -13.65 -9.97
N PHE A 33 22.30 -13.38 -9.00
CA PHE A 33 22.54 -12.39 -7.96
C PHE A 33 22.84 -13.03 -6.61
N ASP A 34 23.78 -12.43 -5.87
CA ASP A 34 23.96 -12.68 -4.44
C ASP A 34 23.08 -11.71 -3.65
N PHE A 35 22.10 -12.26 -2.92
CA PHE A 35 21.16 -11.49 -2.11
C PHE A 35 21.65 -11.21 -0.68
N GLY A 36 22.91 -11.55 -0.38
CA GLY A 36 23.54 -11.26 0.89
C GLY A 36 22.97 -12.09 2.06
N PRO A 37 23.48 -11.87 3.28
CA PRO A 37 23.21 -12.74 4.42
C PRO A 37 21.77 -12.67 4.92
N THR A 38 21.10 -11.52 4.76
CA THR A 38 19.74 -11.30 5.27
C THR A 38 18.70 -12.12 4.53
N LEU A 39 18.82 -12.21 3.19
CA LEU A 39 17.86 -12.93 2.36
C LEU A 39 18.25 -14.38 2.10
N LYS A 40 19.47 -14.79 2.47
CA LYS A 40 19.96 -16.16 2.34
C LYS A 40 19.02 -17.23 2.92
N PRO A 41 18.35 -17.04 4.07
CA PRO A 41 17.39 -18.01 4.57
C PRO A 41 16.13 -18.13 3.69
N TYR A 42 15.79 -17.07 2.96
CA TYR A 42 14.58 -16.95 2.16
C TYR A 42 14.79 -17.27 0.68
N MET A 43 16.03 -17.26 0.20
CA MET A 43 16.34 -17.44 -1.21
C MET A 43 17.38 -18.53 -1.44
N VAL A 44 17.05 -19.46 -2.33
CA VAL A 44 17.94 -20.54 -2.81
C VAL A 44 17.85 -20.56 -4.33
N ASP A 45 18.99 -20.51 -5.02
CA ASP A 45 19.10 -20.50 -6.48
C ASP A 45 18.20 -19.46 -7.17
N GLY A 46 18.12 -18.26 -6.59
CA GLY A 46 17.27 -17.17 -7.08
C GLY A 46 15.77 -17.35 -6.83
N LYS A 47 15.35 -18.40 -6.12
CA LYS A 47 13.95 -18.66 -5.78
C LYS A 47 13.67 -18.38 -4.32
N VAL A 48 12.56 -17.70 -4.05
CA VAL A 48 12.01 -17.49 -2.72
C VAL A 48 11.43 -18.80 -2.20
N GLN A 49 11.82 -19.18 -0.98
CA GLN A 49 11.47 -20.45 -0.35
C GLN A 49 10.19 -20.33 0.47
N PHE A 50 9.34 -21.35 0.39
CA PHE A 50 8.03 -21.36 1.07
C PHE A 50 8.17 -21.38 2.60
N ASP A 51 8.90 -22.35 3.15
CA ASP A 51 8.96 -22.59 4.60
C ASP A 51 9.43 -21.38 5.42
N PRO A 52 10.53 -20.67 5.07
CA PRO A 52 10.98 -19.51 5.84
C PRO A 52 9.99 -18.34 5.76
N VAL A 53 9.40 -18.10 4.57
CA VAL A 53 8.37 -17.06 4.39
C VAL A 53 7.12 -17.38 5.20
N TYR A 54 6.67 -18.63 5.15
CA TYR A 54 5.50 -19.08 5.89
C TYR A 54 5.74 -18.98 7.40
N ALA A 55 6.87 -19.48 7.88
CA ALA A 55 7.23 -19.43 9.29
C ALA A 55 7.28 -17.99 9.81
N GLU A 56 7.93 -17.08 9.08
CA GLU A 56 7.96 -15.67 9.45
C GLU A 56 6.57 -15.04 9.45
N ALA A 57 5.77 -15.28 8.41
CA ALA A 57 4.41 -14.78 8.34
C ALA A 57 3.56 -15.26 9.53
N MET A 58 3.73 -16.51 9.99
CA MET A 58 3.05 -17.04 11.17
C MET A 58 3.54 -16.40 12.48
N ARG A 59 4.82 -16.04 12.60
CA ARG A 59 5.31 -15.26 13.76
C ARG A 59 4.71 -13.85 13.77
N HIS A 60 4.72 -13.17 12.63
CA HIS A 60 4.09 -11.85 12.49
C HIS A 60 2.60 -11.91 12.75
N ALA A 61 1.97 -13.03 12.38
CA ALA A 61 0.63 -13.32 12.79
C ALA A 61 0.58 -13.22 14.33
N GLU A 62 1.21 -14.09 15.13
CA GLU A 62 1.00 -14.05 16.59
C GLU A 62 1.17 -12.65 17.24
N LEU A 63 2.05 -11.79 16.71
CA LEU A 63 2.20 -10.38 17.13
C LEU A 63 1.01 -9.47 16.78
N LEU A 64 0.40 -9.65 15.61
CA LEU A 64 -0.72 -8.85 15.12
C LEU A 64 -2.07 -9.31 15.68
N LYS A 65 -2.16 -10.55 16.19
CA LYS A 65 -3.40 -11.15 16.71
C LYS A 65 -4.16 -10.29 17.71
N PRO A 66 -3.52 -9.70 18.74
CA PRO A 66 -4.23 -8.87 19.72
C PRO A 66 -4.72 -7.53 19.17
N MET A 67 -4.26 -7.11 17.98
CA MET A 67 -4.65 -5.85 17.34
C MET A 67 -5.86 -6.01 16.40
N ILE A 68 -6.40 -7.23 16.26
CA ILE A 68 -7.54 -7.49 15.38
C ILE A 68 -8.83 -7.07 16.07
N ALA A 69 -9.59 -6.22 15.38
CA ALA A 69 -10.86 -5.68 15.85
C ALA A 69 -11.93 -5.70 14.75
N ASP A 70 -13.19 -5.62 15.15
CA ASP A 70 -14.26 -5.21 14.24
C ASP A 70 -14.25 -3.69 14.15
N VAL A 71 -13.41 -3.18 13.25
CA VAL A 71 -13.15 -1.74 13.09
C VAL A 71 -14.44 -0.98 12.80
N SER A 72 -15.31 -1.54 11.95
CA SER A 72 -16.58 -0.88 11.60
C SER A 72 -17.46 -0.68 12.83
N ARG A 73 -17.57 -1.71 13.68
CA ARG A 73 -18.32 -1.63 14.93
C ARG A 73 -17.70 -0.63 15.89
N GLU A 74 -16.39 -0.71 16.13
CA GLU A 74 -15.70 0.16 17.08
C GLU A 74 -15.78 1.65 16.70
N LEU A 75 -15.65 1.97 15.40
CA LEU A 75 -15.82 3.34 14.91
C LEU A 75 -17.25 3.86 15.11
N ASN A 76 -18.27 3.03 14.84
CA ASN A 76 -19.66 3.42 15.05
C ASN A 76 -20.00 3.58 16.54
N GLU A 77 -19.49 2.70 17.40
CA GLU A 77 -19.62 2.81 18.86
C GLU A 77 -18.96 4.08 19.39
N ALA A 78 -17.73 4.37 18.95
CA ALA A 78 -17.01 5.59 19.32
C ALA A 78 -17.77 6.85 18.85
N HIS A 79 -18.28 6.85 17.62
CA HIS A 79 -19.09 7.94 17.10
C HIS A 79 -20.37 8.14 17.93
N ALA A 80 -21.09 7.06 18.27
CA ALA A 80 -22.30 7.12 19.09
C ALA A 80 -22.03 7.66 20.51
N GLN A 81 -20.82 7.47 21.03
CA GLN A 81 -20.36 8.03 22.31
C GLN A 81 -19.89 9.49 22.19
N GLY A 82 -19.95 10.09 21.00
CA GLY A 82 -19.53 11.47 20.74
C GLY A 82 -18.03 11.65 20.58
N ALA A 83 -17.27 10.58 20.32
CA ALA A 83 -15.85 10.69 20.06
C ALA A 83 -15.57 11.35 18.69
N ASN A 84 -14.46 12.09 18.63
CA ASN A 84 -13.95 12.64 17.38
C ASN A 84 -13.13 11.58 16.63
N LEU A 85 -13.48 11.32 15.38
CA LEU A 85 -12.78 10.39 14.50
C LEU A 85 -11.96 11.18 13.47
N LEU A 86 -10.69 10.80 13.31
CA LEU A 86 -9.80 11.32 12.28
C LEU A 86 -9.47 10.19 11.30
N PHE A 87 -9.79 10.39 10.04
CA PHE A 87 -9.41 9.48 8.96
C PHE A 87 -8.20 10.04 8.23
N GLU A 88 -7.10 9.30 8.24
CA GLU A 88 -5.88 9.64 7.51
C GLU A 88 -5.93 9.05 6.11
N GLY A 89 -5.84 9.92 5.10
CA GLY A 89 -5.83 9.51 3.70
C GLY A 89 -4.41 9.29 3.17
N ALA A 90 -4.28 8.32 2.27
CA ALA A 90 -3.13 8.15 1.38
C ALA A 90 -3.63 7.58 0.05
N GLN A 91 -3.08 7.92 -1.11
CA GLN A 91 -2.11 8.97 -1.42
C GLN A 91 -2.83 10.31 -1.71
N GLY A 92 -2.36 11.12 -2.67
CA GLY A 92 -3.04 12.35 -3.11
C GLY A 92 -4.07 12.11 -4.21
N THR A 93 -5.05 13.01 -4.34
CA THR A 93 -6.19 12.89 -5.27
C THR A 93 -5.79 12.63 -6.73
N LEU A 94 -4.71 13.23 -7.24
CA LEU A 94 -4.27 13.03 -8.63
C LEU A 94 -3.65 11.65 -8.89
N LEU A 95 -3.44 10.85 -7.83
CA LEU A 95 -3.04 9.46 -7.91
C LEU A 95 -4.23 8.51 -7.72
N ASP A 96 -5.46 9.00 -7.57
CA ASP A 96 -6.65 8.16 -7.44
C ASP A 96 -6.87 7.29 -8.69
N ILE A 97 -7.29 6.04 -8.50
CA ILE A 97 -7.49 5.09 -9.62
C ILE A 97 -8.56 5.55 -10.62
N ASP A 98 -9.62 6.23 -10.16
CA ASP A 98 -10.75 6.66 -10.99
C ASP A 98 -10.62 8.13 -11.42
N HIS A 99 -10.07 8.97 -10.55
CA HIS A 99 -10.06 10.43 -10.73
C HIS A 99 -8.67 11.02 -10.98
N GLY A 100 -7.62 10.20 -10.95
CA GLY A 100 -6.25 10.62 -11.15
C GLY A 100 -5.80 10.63 -12.62
N THR A 101 -4.51 10.86 -12.81
CA THR A 101 -3.87 10.90 -14.14
C THR A 101 -3.60 9.48 -14.68
N TYR A 102 -4.66 8.69 -14.91
CA TYR A 102 -4.54 7.31 -15.40
C TYR A 102 -3.71 7.25 -16.71
N PRO A 103 -2.83 6.24 -16.89
CA PRO A 103 -2.56 5.07 -16.03
C PRO A 103 -1.52 5.33 -14.92
N TYR A 104 -1.06 6.56 -14.75
CA TYR A 104 -0.03 6.93 -13.78
C TYR A 104 -0.64 7.28 -12.41
N VAL A 105 -1.28 6.29 -11.81
CA VAL A 105 -2.07 6.38 -10.59
C VAL A 105 -1.74 5.22 -9.65
N THR A 106 -2.18 5.30 -8.40
CA THR A 106 -2.21 4.15 -7.49
C THR A 106 -3.37 3.22 -7.84
N SER A 107 -3.39 2.03 -7.25
CA SER A 107 -4.43 1.02 -7.48
C SER A 107 -5.64 1.15 -6.53
N SER A 108 -5.77 2.28 -5.83
CA SER A 108 -6.85 2.53 -4.86
C SER A 108 -7.41 3.94 -4.98
N ASN A 109 -8.54 4.16 -4.31
CA ASN A 109 -9.12 5.50 -4.20
C ASN A 109 -8.43 6.32 -3.11
N CYS A 110 -8.05 7.55 -3.46
CA CYS A 110 -7.43 8.55 -2.59
C CYS A 110 -8.43 9.62 -2.16
N VAL A 111 -9.58 9.73 -2.84
CA VAL A 111 -10.62 10.72 -2.51
C VAL A 111 -11.22 10.46 -1.12
N ALA A 112 -11.65 11.53 -0.46
CA ALA A 112 -12.16 11.49 0.91
C ALA A 112 -13.34 10.51 1.11
N GLY A 113 -14.15 10.27 0.07
CA GLY A 113 -15.23 9.29 0.11
C GLY A 113 -14.75 7.86 0.43
N ASN A 114 -13.50 7.53 0.11
CA ASN A 114 -12.92 6.23 0.44
C ASN A 114 -12.74 6.03 1.96
N ALA A 115 -12.73 7.09 2.77
CA ALA A 115 -12.76 6.96 4.22
C ALA A 115 -14.02 6.21 4.69
N ALA A 116 -15.18 6.46 4.07
CA ALA A 116 -16.41 5.75 4.37
C ALA A 116 -16.34 4.28 3.95
N ALA A 117 -16.09 4.03 2.65
CA ALA A 117 -16.05 2.68 2.10
C ALA A 117 -14.95 1.81 2.72
N GLY A 118 -13.76 2.38 2.98
CA GLY A 118 -12.59 1.66 3.48
C GLY A 118 -12.62 1.38 4.99
N SER A 119 -13.37 2.15 5.78
CA SER A 119 -13.48 1.94 7.23
C SER A 119 -14.81 1.34 7.68
N GLY A 120 -15.81 1.28 6.78
CA GLY A 120 -17.14 0.74 7.09
C GLY A 120 -18.06 1.72 7.83
N VAL A 121 -17.78 3.03 7.74
CA VAL A 121 -18.68 4.07 8.25
C VAL A 121 -19.60 4.60 7.16
N GLY A 122 -20.76 5.15 7.54
CA GLY A 122 -21.68 5.76 6.59
C GLY A 122 -21.09 7.06 6.01
N PRO A 123 -21.32 7.39 4.72
CA PRO A 123 -20.80 8.62 4.12
C PRO A 123 -21.30 9.90 4.81
N GLY A 124 -22.49 9.85 5.44
CA GLY A 124 -23.03 10.96 6.23
C GLY A 124 -22.26 11.26 7.52
N MET A 125 -21.34 10.39 7.96
CA MET A 125 -20.49 10.61 9.13
C MET A 125 -19.25 11.47 8.82
N LEU A 126 -19.01 11.80 7.54
CA LEU A 126 -17.90 12.66 7.12
C LEU A 126 -18.32 14.13 7.22
N HIS A 127 -18.06 14.76 8.37
CA HIS A 127 -18.50 16.13 8.64
C HIS A 127 -17.59 17.21 8.06
N TYR A 128 -16.29 16.92 7.93
CA TYR A 128 -15.29 17.88 7.47
C TYR A 128 -14.18 17.16 6.70
N VAL A 129 -13.74 17.75 5.58
CA VAL A 129 -12.65 17.25 4.74
C VAL A 129 -11.58 18.31 4.64
N LEU A 130 -10.40 18.02 5.18
CA LEU A 130 -9.25 18.91 5.11
C LEU A 130 -8.37 18.55 3.92
N GLY A 131 -8.36 19.40 2.89
CA GLY A 131 -7.45 19.25 1.75
C GLY A 131 -6.05 19.78 2.08
N ILE A 132 -5.05 18.90 2.07
CA ILE A 132 -3.64 19.29 2.25
C ILE A 132 -3.00 19.49 0.89
N THR A 133 -2.50 20.71 0.64
CA THR A 133 -1.68 21.03 -0.53
C THR A 133 -0.34 21.61 -0.10
N LYS A 134 0.71 21.29 -0.85
CA LYS A 134 2.02 21.95 -0.71
C LYS A 134 2.00 23.28 -1.47
N ALA A 135 2.92 24.18 -1.10
CA ALA A 135 3.12 25.45 -1.81
C ALA A 135 3.68 25.26 -3.25
N TYR A 136 4.22 24.08 -3.54
CA TYR A 136 4.74 23.68 -4.84
C TYR A 136 4.33 22.24 -5.15
N CYS A 137 4.24 21.92 -6.44
CA CYS A 137 3.86 20.58 -6.88
C CYS A 137 5.07 19.65 -6.91
N THR A 138 4.87 18.39 -6.56
CA THR A 138 5.88 17.33 -6.69
C THR A 138 5.19 16.06 -7.19
N ARG A 139 5.86 15.30 -8.04
CA ARG A 139 5.40 13.99 -8.52
C ARG A 139 6.52 12.96 -8.34
N VAL A 140 6.17 11.76 -7.87
CA VAL A 140 7.08 10.61 -7.82
C VAL A 140 6.57 9.57 -8.81
N GLY A 141 7.47 9.00 -9.61
CA GLY A 141 7.12 8.14 -10.74
C GLY A 141 6.78 8.93 -12.01
N GLY A 142 6.50 8.22 -13.10
CA GLY A 142 6.16 8.84 -14.38
C GLY A 142 4.76 9.46 -14.42
N GLY A 143 4.43 10.04 -15.58
CA GLY A 143 3.11 10.59 -15.88
C GLY A 143 3.12 12.10 -16.12
N PRO A 144 2.01 12.66 -16.61
CA PRO A 144 1.95 14.07 -16.97
C PRO A 144 2.16 14.95 -15.73
N PHE A 145 3.07 15.91 -15.86
CA PHE A 145 3.30 16.94 -14.85
C PHE A 145 3.42 18.31 -15.52
N PRO A 146 2.29 18.99 -15.80
CA PRO A 146 2.27 20.21 -16.63
C PRO A 146 3.09 21.39 -16.08
N THR A 147 3.33 21.41 -14.77
CA THR A 147 4.10 22.45 -14.08
C THR A 147 5.46 21.94 -13.63
N GLU A 148 5.97 20.86 -14.23
CA GLU A 148 7.33 20.40 -13.97
C GLU A 148 8.32 21.49 -14.39
N LEU A 149 9.24 21.81 -13.49
CA LEU A 149 10.28 22.80 -13.76
C LEU A 149 11.51 22.08 -14.30
N ASP A 150 11.95 22.53 -15.47
CA ASP A 150 13.22 22.08 -16.04
C ASP A 150 14.36 22.84 -15.37
N TRP A 151 14.89 22.24 -14.31
CA TRP A 151 15.91 22.82 -13.44
C TRP A 151 17.31 22.86 -14.09
N GLU A 152 17.49 22.20 -15.23
CA GLU A 152 18.73 22.25 -16.02
C GLU A 152 18.72 23.41 -17.03
N VAL A 153 17.58 24.06 -17.27
CA VAL A 153 17.45 25.19 -18.20
C VAL A 153 17.80 26.52 -17.52
N GLU A 154 18.82 27.20 -18.07
CA GLU A 154 19.25 28.52 -17.60
C GLU A 154 18.10 29.54 -17.74
N GLY A 155 17.75 30.19 -16.62
CA GLY A 155 16.63 31.15 -16.55
C GLY A 155 15.35 30.63 -15.88
N THR A 156 15.27 29.33 -15.57
CA THR A 156 14.20 28.77 -14.74
C THR A 156 14.36 29.28 -13.29
N SER A 157 13.50 30.18 -12.83
CA SER A 157 13.55 30.76 -11.47
C SER A 157 12.27 30.53 -10.68
N PHE A 158 12.42 30.28 -9.38
CA PHE A 158 11.34 30.36 -8.40
C PHE A 158 11.15 31.83 -8.01
N THR A 159 10.38 32.58 -8.78
CA THR A 159 9.94 33.91 -8.36
C THR A 159 8.74 33.76 -7.43
N THR A 160 9.00 33.87 -6.12
CA THR A 160 7.99 34.23 -5.12
C THR A 160 7.68 35.72 -5.16
#